data_AF-A0A7X7FN18-F1
#
_entry.id   AF-A0A7X7FN18-F1
#
_cell.length_a   1.000
_cell.length_b   1.000
_cell.length_c   1.000
_cell.angle_alpha   90.00
_cell.angle_beta   90.00
_cell.angle_gamma   90.00
#
_symmetry.space_group_name_H-M   'P 1'
#
loop_
_entity.id
_entity.type
_entity.pdbx_description
1 polymer ?
#
loop_
_entity_poly.entity_id
_entity_poly.type
_entity_poly.pdbx_seq_one_letter_code
_entity_poly.pdbx_strand_id
1 'polypeptide(L)'
;IDPGNQLVPGDGVYAGFGELSGRRYPAAISIGRTPTFDEHRLVIEAHLLDFEGETYGQTLRVEFLEWLRPQVRYDSVAALCRQIAEDVEQTRQICGRPV
;
A
#
# COMPACT_ATOMS: atom_id res chain seq x y z
N ILE A 1 -4.45 -6.37 4.85
CA ILE A 1 -3.52 -7.37 5.43
C ILE A 1 -3.39 -7.05 6.91
N ASP A 2 -3.61 -8.03 7.79
CA ASP A 2 -3.37 -7.90 9.23
C ASP A 2 -1.96 -8.41 9.56
N PRO A 3 -1.05 -7.58 10.11
CA PRO A 3 0.30 -8.02 10.45
C PRO A 3 0.40 -8.87 11.73
N GLY A 4 -0.66 -8.99 12.54
CA GLY A 4 -0.61 -9.71 13.82
C GLY A 4 0.49 -9.15 14.75
N ASN A 5 1.37 -10.02 15.26
CA ASN A 5 2.49 -9.64 16.14
C ASN A 5 3.80 -9.33 15.40
N GLN A 6 3.75 -9.01 14.10
CA GLN A 6 4.94 -8.70 13.32
C GLN A 6 5.38 -7.23 13.50
N LEU A 7 6.69 -7.00 13.46
CA LEU A 7 7.24 -5.65 13.32
C LEU A 7 7.02 -5.17 11.89
N VAL A 8 6.53 -3.94 11.75
CA VAL A 8 6.27 -3.29 10.47
C VAL A 8 6.85 -1.88 10.47
N PRO A 9 7.06 -1.26 9.29
CA PRO A 9 7.35 0.16 9.21
C PRO A 9 6.27 1.02 9.88
N GLY A 10 6.59 2.26 10.23
CA GLY A 10 5.65 3.18 10.87
C GLY A 10 4.45 3.53 9.98
N ASP A 11 3.41 4.11 10.58
CA ASP A 11 2.21 4.54 9.85
C ASP A 11 2.58 5.52 8.71
N GLY A 12 2.03 5.30 7.51
CA GLY A 12 2.35 6.10 6.33
C GLY A 12 2.05 5.39 5.02
N VAL A 13 2.38 6.07 3.91
CA VAL A 13 2.33 5.51 2.57
C VAL A 13 3.74 5.28 2.06
N TYR A 14 3.95 4.13 1.42
CA TYR A 14 5.24 3.64 0.94
C TYR A 14 5.14 3.25 -0.52
N ALA A 15 6.21 3.48 -1.28
CA ALA A 15 6.46 2.80 -2.54
C ALA A 15 7.15 1.46 -2.27
N GLY A 16 6.81 0.44 -3.05
CA GLY A 16 7.40 -0.87 -2.90
C GLY A 16 6.93 -1.87 -3.94
N PHE A 17 6.98 -3.15 -3.60
CA PHE A 17 6.53 -4.23 -4.47
C PHE A 17 5.57 -5.17 -3.75
N GLY A 18 4.62 -5.69 -4.51
CA GLY A 18 3.84 -6.86 -4.14
C GLY A 18 4.19 -8.02 -5.06
N GLU A 19 4.56 -9.16 -4.49
CA GLU A 19 4.79 -10.40 -5.23
C GLU A 19 3.62 -11.35 -5.00
N LEU A 20 2.95 -11.69 -6.10
CA LEU A 20 1.76 -12.53 -6.15
C LEU A 20 1.97 -13.63 -7.19
N SER A 21 1.84 -14.90 -6.78
CA SER A 21 2.03 -16.06 -7.66
C SER A 21 3.37 -16.04 -8.44
N GLY A 22 4.45 -15.59 -7.79
CA GLY A 22 5.79 -15.51 -8.37
C GLY A 22 6.00 -14.36 -9.36
N ARG A 23 5.03 -13.46 -9.52
CA ARG A 23 5.16 -12.22 -10.30
C ARG A 23 5.22 -11.02 -9.38
N ARG A 24 6.13 -10.10 -9.69
CA ARG A 24 6.39 -8.90 -8.89
C ARG A 24 5.79 -7.69 -9.55
N TYR A 25 5.01 -6.92 -8.80
CA TYR A 25 4.30 -5.73 -9.26
C TYR A 25 4.72 -4.53 -8.41
N PRO A 26 5.02 -3.35 -9.00
CA PRO A 26 5.10 -2.11 -8.22
C PRO A 26 3.83 -1.94 -7.38
N ALA A 27 3.97 -1.50 -6.15
CA ALA A 27 2.85 -1.38 -5.22
C ALA A 27 2.94 -0.10 -4.40
N ALA A 28 1.85 0.66 -4.38
CA ALA A 28 1.64 1.73 -3.41
C ALA A 28 1.05 1.10 -2.15
N ILE A 29 1.73 1.23 -1.02
CA ILE A 29 1.41 0.50 0.22
C ILE A 29 1.06 1.47 1.33
N SER A 30 -0.15 1.38 1.86
CA SER A 30 -0.64 2.16 2.99
C SER A 30 -0.54 1.33 4.27
N ILE A 31 0.09 1.89 5.30
CA ILE A 31 0.05 1.40 6.68
C ILE A 31 -0.74 2.41 7.50
N GLY A 32 -1.89 2.01 8.03
CA GLY A 32 -2.74 2.89 8.83
C GLY A 32 -3.53 2.14 9.88
N ARG A 33 -4.29 2.89 10.67
CA ARG A 33 -5.16 2.36 11.72
C ARG A 33 -6.60 2.68 11.38
N THR A 34 -7.48 1.69 11.45
CA THR A 34 -8.89 1.94 11.21
C THR A 34 -9.52 2.59 12.45
N PRO A 35 -10.23 3.73 12.32
CA PRO A 35 -10.91 4.36 13.45
C PRO A 35 -12.24 3.67 13.80
N THR A 36 -12.70 2.74 12.95
CA THR A 36 -14.07 2.22 12.96
C THR A 36 -14.28 1.03 13.92
N PHE A 37 -13.23 0.48 14.50
CA PHE A 37 -13.31 -0.56 15.52
C PHE A 37 -12.51 -0.11 16.75
N ASP A 38 -13.03 -0.39 17.96
CA ASP A 38 -12.50 0.02 19.28
C ASP A 38 -11.03 -0.37 19.57
N GLU A 39 -10.32 -0.98 18.62
CA GLU A 39 -9.02 -1.60 18.81
C GLU A 39 -7.86 -0.93 18.04
N HIS A 40 -8.07 0.21 17.36
CA HIS A 40 -7.00 0.91 16.59
C HIS A 40 -6.15 -0.04 15.73
N ARG A 41 -6.80 -1.05 15.14
CA ARG A 41 -6.12 -2.16 14.47
C ARG A 41 -5.31 -1.62 13.29
N LEU A 42 -4.04 -2.01 13.28
CA LEU A 42 -3.12 -1.71 12.20
C LEU A 42 -3.52 -2.52 10.96
N VAL A 43 -3.62 -1.85 9.82
CA VAL A 43 -3.96 -2.46 8.54
C VAL A 43 -2.91 -2.04 7.52
N ILE A 44 -2.44 -3.03 6.77
CA ILE A 44 -1.59 -2.82 5.60
C ILE A 44 -2.41 -3.09 4.35
N GLU A 45 -2.42 -2.13 3.43
CA GLU A 45 -3.11 -2.22 2.14
C GLU A 45 -2.09 -1.99 1.03
N ALA A 46 -2.02 -2.89 0.06
CA ALA A 46 -1.10 -2.77 -1.07
C ALA A 46 -1.93 -2.69 -2.36
N HIS A 47 -1.81 -1.57 -3.07
CA HIS A 47 -2.37 -1.41 -4.40
C HIS A 47 -1.33 -1.85 -5.43
N LEU A 48 -1.51 -3.03 -6.03
CA LEU A 48 -0.64 -3.55 -7.08
C LEU A 48 -0.90 -2.78 -8.38
N LEU A 49 0.11 -2.07 -8.87
CA LEU A 49 0.01 -1.32 -10.12
C LEU A 49 0.01 -2.28 -11.31
N ASP A 50 -0.84 -1.97 -12.29
CA ASP A 50 -1.00 -2.72 -13.56
C ASP A 50 -1.41 -4.20 -13.39
N PHE A 51 -1.81 -4.60 -12.18
CA PHE A 51 -2.37 -5.91 -11.91
C PHE A 51 -3.88 -5.90 -12.17
N GLU A 52 -4.34 -6.92 -12.89
CA GLU A 52 -5.77 -7.20 -13.09
C GLU A 52 -6.04 -8.64 -12.65
N GLY A 53 -7.05 -8.82 -11.79
CA GLY A 53 -7.46 -10.14 -11.31
C GLY A 53 -7.91 -10.14 -9.85
N GLU A 54 -8.17 -11.34 -9.33
CA GLU A 54 -8.53 -11.56 -7.93
C GLU A 54 -7.31 -11.97 -7.10
N THR A 55 -7.18 -11.38 -5.92
CA THR A 55 -6.09 -11.68 -4.97
C THR A 55 -6.58 -12.50 -3.76
N TYR A 56 -7.89 -12.76 -3.64
CA TYR A 56 -8.46 -13.46 -2.51
C TYR A 56 -7.96 -14.91 -2.41
N GLY A 57 -7.59 -15.31 -1.20
CA GLY A 57 -7.05 -16.65 -0.93
C GLY A 57 -5.61 -16.85 -1.40
N GLN A 58 -4.99 -15.86 -2.04
CA GLN A 58 -3.60 -15.92 -2.47
C GLN A 58 -2.65 -15.34 -1.42
N THR A 59 -1.42 -15.86 -1.39
CA THR A 59 -0.36 -15.29 -0.55
C THR A 59 0.30 -14.15 -1.29
N LEU A 60 0.23 -12.94 -0.72
CA LEU A 60 0.91 -11.75 -1.20
C LEU A 60 2.13 -11.48 -0.31
N ARG A 61 3.31 -11.40 -0.92
CA ARG A 61 4.50 -10.87 -0.25
C ARG A 61 4.60 -9.37 -0.53
N VAL A 62 4.81 -8.58 0.51
CA VAL A 62 4.94 -7.12 0.40
C VAL A 62 6.37 -6.72 0.75
N GLU A 63 6.99 -5.91 -0.09
CA GLU A 63 8.32 -5.35 0.09
C GLU A 63 8.22 -3.82 0.14
N PHE A 64 8.69 -3.20 1.23
CA PHE A 64 8.71 -1.75 1.38
C PHE A 64 10.06 -1.21 0.89
N LEU A 65 10.04 -0.24 -0.03
CA LEU A 65 11.26 0.38 -0.57
C LEU A 65 11.49 1.78 0.00
N GLU A 66 10.48 2.64 -0.10
CA GLU A 66 10.63 4.06 0.24
C GLU A 66 9.37 4.59 0.91
N TRP A 67 9.54 5.39 1.96
CA TRP A 67 8.44 6.12 2.60
C TRP A 67 8.13 7.38 1.80
N LEU A 68 6.87 7.55 1.41
CA LEU A 68 6.43 8.69 0.60
C LEU A 68 5.90 9.83 1.46
N ARG A 69 5.00 9.52 2.41
CA ARG A 69 4.29 10.52 3.21
C ARG A 69 3.60 9.93 4.45
N PRO A 70 3.23 10.74 5.45
CA PRO A 70 2.41 10.28 6.56
C PRO A 70 0.96 9.99 6.11
N GLN A 71 0.18 9.35 7.00
CA GLN A 71 -1.26 9.27 6.83
C GLN A 71 -1.91 10.63 7.03
N VAL A 72 -2.81 10.99 6.11
CA VAL A 72 -3.50 12.28 6.09
C VAL A 72 -5.01 12.05 5.98
N ARG A 73 -5.78 12.78 6.79
CA ARG A 73 -7.24 12.84 6.64
C ARG A 73 -7.58 13.88 5.59
N TYR A 74 -8.42 13.51 4.63
CA TYR A 74 -8.87 14.40 3.56
C TYR A 74 -10.31 14.84 3.80
N ASP A 75 -10.58 16.12 3.51
CA ASP A 75 -11.92 16.71 3.67
C ASP A 75 -12.87 16.38 2.51
N SER A 76 -12.37 15.75 1.44
CA SER A 76 -13.18 15.27 0.33
C SER A 76 -12.58 14.04 -0.36
N VAL A 77 -13.45 13.25 -0.98
CA VAL A 77 -13.05 12.11 -1.81
C VAL A 77 -12.17 12.55 -2.99
N ALA A 78 -12.48 13.68 -3.63
CA ALA A 78 -11.68 14.20 -4.73
C ALA A 78 -10.23 14.53 -4.33
N ALA A 79 -10.04 15.10 -3.14
CA ALA A 79 -8.71 15.38 -2.60
C ALA A 79 -7.93 14.10 -2.30
N LEU A 80 -8.60 13.08 -1.73
CA LEU A 80 -8.01 11.76 -1.50
C LEU A 80 -7.61 11.09 -2.82
N CYS A 81 -8.49 11.07 -3.82
CA CYS A 81 -8.21 10.49 -5.13
C CYS A 81 -6.99 11.14 -5.81
N ARG A 82 -6.89 12.47 -5.74
CA ARG A 82 -5.73 13.19 -6.28
C ARG A 82 -4.43 12.78 -5.58
N GLN A 83 -4.44 12.69 -4.25
CA GLN A 83 -3.25 12.22 -3.53
C GLN A 83 -2.88 10.80 -3.94
N ILE A 84 -3.83 9.88 -3.98
CA ILE A 84 -3.56 8.49 -4.37
C ILE A 84 -2.93 8.42 -5.77
N ALA A 85 -3.39 9.26 -6.70
CA ALA A 85 -2.79 9.34 -8.03
C ALA A 85 -1.32 9.82 -8.00
N GLU A 86 -1.01 10.81 -7.15
CA GLU A 86 0.38 11.26 -6.93
C GLU A 86 1.25 10.16 -6.30
N ASP A 87 0.72 9.44 -5.30
CA ASP A 87 1.43 8.33 -4.63
C ASP A 87 1.73 7.19 -5.62
N VAL A 88 0.78 6.89 -6.52
CA VAL A 88 0.96 5.88 -7.59
C VAL A 88 2.05 6.33 -8.57
N GLU A 89 2.04 7.59 -9.00
CA GLU A 89 3.05 8.10 -9.92
C GLU A 89 4.45 8.08 -9.30
N GLN A 90 4.59 8.50 -8.04
CA GLN A 90 5.85 8.39 -7.29
C GLN A 90 6.31 6.93 -7.18
N THR A 91 5.40 6.01 -6.87
CA THR A 91 5.69 4.58 -6.81
C THR A 91 6.25 4.06 -8.15
N ARG A 92 5.67 4.47 -9.28
CA ARG A 92 6.19 4.12 -10.62
C ARG A 92 7.62 4.62 -10.84
N GLN A 93 7.90 5.84 -10.42
CA GLN A 93 9.22 6.45 -10.56
C GLN A 93 10.28 5.72 -9.72
N ILE A 94 9.93 5.36 -8.48
CA ILE A 94 10.83 4.69 -7.53
C ILE A 94 11.08 3.22 -7.91
N CYS A 95 10.03 2.50 -8.30
CA CYS A 95 10.12 1.06 -8.57
C CYS A 95 10.60 0.73 -9.99
N GLY A 96 10.54 1.69 -10.91
CA GLY A 96 10.83 1.47 -12.33
C GLY A 96 9.77 0.63 -13.04
N ARG A 97 10.02 0.27 -14.32
CA ARG A 97 9.12 -0.65 -15.05
C ARG A 97 9.24 -2.07 -14.48
N PRO A 98 8.12 -2.82 -14.40
CA PRO A 98 8.15 -4.22 -13.98
C PRO A 98 9.11 -5.03 -14.86
N VAL A 99 9.88 -5.92 -14.22
CA VAL A 99 10.85 -6.83 -14.85
C VAL A 99 10.29 -8.24 -14.94
#